data_AF-A0A3M8ED23-F1
#
_entry.id   AF-A0A3M8ED23-F1
#
_cell.length_a   1.000
_cell.length_b   1.000
_cell.length_c   1.000
_cell.angle_alpha   90.00
_cell.angle_beta   90.00
_cell.angle_gamma   90.00
#
_symmetry.space_group_name_H-M   'P 1'
#
loop_
_entity.id
_entity.type
_entity.pdbx_description
1 polymer ?
#
loop_
_entity_poly.entity_id
_entity_poly.type
_entity_poly.pdbx_seq_one_letter_code
_entity_poly.pdbx_strand_id
1 'polypeptide(L)'
;MTFNYYMEGTKLVIYGENQSFYRYTTMNKKEVTTGIQFLMAFILYLFSVSCEGPLAGEEVKFLTPNVYKDLPPEATRIEMKTENRNWTFQYVQYNDTIVDLSTGNINKIEHGKVTDPSFSYDTKTVNNRSVTEIKGSFFSIISESPGPRDKNEPTVITVDLTENRSKEKRVLLVQLISLDTGGYFRIEQNPK
;
A
#
# COMPACT_ATOMS: atom_id res chain seq x y z
N MET A 1 -7.67 30.69 -18.85
CA MET A 1 -8.18 31.37 -17.64
C MET A 1 -7.23 31.02 -16.51
N THR A 2 -6.48 31.99 -16.01
CA THR A 2 -5.42 31.76 -15.01
C THR A 2 -5.99 32.06 -13.63
N PHE A 3 -5.85 31.13 -12.70
CA PHE A 3 -6.28 31.32 -11.31
C PHE A 3 -5.03 31.35 -10.44
N ASN A 4 -4.91 32.39 -9.62
CA ASN A 4 -3.86 32.48 -8.63
C ASN A 4 -4.44 32.06 -7.27
N TYR A 5 -3.72 31.22 -6.55
CA TYR A 5 -4.11 30.81 -5.20
C TYR A 5 -2.92 30.87 -4.25
N TYR A 6 -3.22 31.09 -2.97
CA TYR A 6 -2.24 30.92 -1.89
C TYR A 6 -2.92 30.37 -0.63
N MET A 7 -2.10 29.80 0.25
CA MET A 7 -2.53 29.28 1.55
C MET A 7 -2.24 30.31 2.65
N GLU A 8 -3.25 30.66 3.43
CA GLU A 8 -3.13 31.50 4.63
C GLU A 8 -3.49 30.68 5.87
N GLY A 9 -2.48 30.09 6.51
CA GLY A 9 -2.69 29.11 7.57
C GLY A 9 -3.45 27.88 7.05
N THR A 10 -4.64 27.60 7.60
CA THR A 10 -5.52 26.49 7.18
C THR A 10 -6.57 26.90 6.15
N LYS A 11 -6.46 28.10 5.57
CA LYS A 11 -7.43 28.63 4.60
C LYS A 11 -6.80 28.65 3.21
N LEU A 12 -7.48 28.03 2.24
CA LEU A 12 -7.17 28.16 0.82
C LEU A 12 -7.87 29.40 0.28
N VAL A 13 -7.12 30.31 -0.33
CA VAL A 13 -7.69 31.50 -0.96
C VAL A 13 -7.38 31.50 -2.46
N ILE A 14 -8.42 31.63 -3.28
CA ILE A 14 -8.36 31.55 -4.75
C ILE A 14 -8.91 32.85 -5.31
N TYR A 15 -8.19 33.46 -6.25
CA TYR A 15 -8.61 34.67 -6.95
C TYR A 15 -8.47 34.49 -8.46
N GLY A 16 -9.50 34.89 -9.20
CA GLY A 16 -9.47 35.01 -10.66
C GLY A 16 -9.34 36.46 -11.08
N GLU A 17 -8.70 36.70 -12.23
CA GLU A 17 -8.45 38.07 -12.76
C GLU A 17 -9.71 38.88 -13.09
N ASN A 18 -10.91 38.30 -13.00
CA ASN A 18 -12.16 39.06 -13.08
C ASN A 18 -13.17 38.50 -12.07
N GLN A 19 -13.49 39.35 -11.08
CA GLN A 19 -14.51 39.19 -10.03
C GLN A 19 -14.17 38.21 -8.88
N SER A 20 -13.98 38.83 -7.72
CA SER A 20 -13.73 38.20 -6.42
C SER A 20 -14.96 37.46 -5.88
N PHE A 21 -14.97 36.14 -6.00
CA PHE A 21 -15.89 35.28 -5.24
C PHE A 21 -15.25 34.90 -3.90
N TYR A 22 -15.62 35.60 -2.83
CA TYR A 22 -15.28 35.19 -1.47
C TYR A 22 -16.35 34.20 -0.98
N ARG A 23 -16.04 32.90 -1.01
CA ARG A 23 -16.83 31.89 -0.29
C ARG A 23 -15.97 31.32 0.83
N TYR A 24 -16.19 31.82 2.04
CA TYR A 24 -15.53 31.31 3.24
C TYR A 24 -16.25 30.05 3.70
N THR A 25 -15.60 28.89 3.58
CA THR A 25 -16.07 27.66 4.24
C THR A 25 -15.10 27.34 5.38
N THR A 26 -15.56 27.52 6.62
CA THR A 26 -14.81 27.09 7.81
C THR A 26 -14.97 25.56 7.91
N MET A 27 -13.97 24.81 7.44
CA MET A 27 -13.99 23.35 7.49
C MET A 27 -13.35 22.83 8.79
N ASN A 28 -14.00 21.86 9.44
CA ASN A 28 -13.54 21.22 10.66
C ASN A 28 -12.23 20.44 10.41
N LYS A 29 -11.24 20.58 11.30
CA LYS A 29 -9.85 20.07 11.19
C LYS A 29 -9.69 18.61 10.72
N LYS A 30 -10.70 17.74 10.91
CA LYS A 30 -10.63 16.31 10.58
C LYS A 30 -11.06 16.00 9.14
N GLU A 31 -11.90 16.83 8.53
CA GLU A 31 -12.34 16.68 7.12
C GLU A 31 -11.41 17.43 6.16
N VAL A 32 -10.69 18.43 6.67
CA VAL A 32 -9.72 19.25 5.94
C VAL A 32 -8.57 18.40 5.38
N THR A 33 -8.08 17.41 6.12
CA THR A 33 -6.93 16.61 5.68
C THR A 33 -7.25 15.75 4.45
N THR A 34 -8.42 15.12 4.44
CA THR A 34 -8.87 14.25 3.34
C THR A 34 -9.34 15.06 2.13
N GLY A 35 -10.03 16.19 2.37
CA GLY A 35 -10.49 17.08 1.29
C GLY A 35 -9.34 17.82 0.59
N ILE A 36 -8.31 18.25 1.32
CA ILE A 36 -7.12 18.90 0.73
C ILE A 36 -6.30 17.90 -0.09
N GLN A 37 -6.19 16.65 0.34
CA GLN A 37 -5.47 15.62 -0.42
C GLN A 37 -6.16 15.32 -1.76
N PHE A 38 -7.49 15.22 -1.79
CA PHE A 38 -8.25 15.07 -3.03
C PHE A 38 -8.17 16.30 -3.93
N LEU A 39 -8.22 17.52 -3.35
CA LEU A 39 -8.09 18.76 -4.10
C LEU A 39 -6.68 18.92 -4.70
N MET A 40 -5.63 18.56 -3.96
CA MET A 40 -4.25 18.54 -4.45
C MET A 40 -4.08 17.52 -5.59
N ALA A 41 -4.62 16.31 -5.44
CA ALA A 41 -4.59 15.30 -6.51
C ALA A 41 -5.35 15.76 -7.76
N PHE A 42 -6.48 16.46 -7.58
CA PHE A 42 -7.29 16.98 -8.67
C PHE A 42 -6.64 18.19 -9.38
N ILE A 43 -5.96 19.07 -8.64
CA ILE A 43 -5.18 20.20 -9.20
C ILE A 43 -3.93 19.68 -9.92
N LEU A 44 -3.25 18.68 -9.37
CA LEU A 44 -2.11 18.01 -10.03
C LEU A 44 -2.52 17.23 -11.29
N TYR A 45 -3.77 16.74 -11.35
CA TYR A 45 -4.34 16.11 -12.53
C TYR A 45 -4.71 17.13 -13.62
N LEU A 46 -5.23 18.30 -13.24
CA LEU A 46 -5.73 19.31 -14.18
C LEU A 46 -4.67 20.29 -14.70
N PHE A 47 -3.66 20.58 -13.90
CA PHE A 47 -2.54 21.41 -14.30
C PHE A 47 -1.33 20.50 -14.41
N SER A 48 -0.87 20.29 -15.65
CA SER A 48 0.41 19.63 -15.97
C SER A 48 1.58 20.51 -15.51
N VAL A 49 1.58 20.88 -14.22
CA VAL A 49 2.70 21.53 -13.59
C VAL A 49 3.75 20.45 -13.48
N SER A 50 4.86 20.62 -14.21
CA SER A 50 6.13 20.01 -13.87
C SER A 50 6.55 20.54 -12.49
N CYS A 51 5.85 20.10 -11.45
CA CYS A 51 6.43 19.93 -10.15
C CYS A 51 7.48 18.83 -10.35
N GLU A 52 8.73 19.13 -10.04
CA GLU A 52 9.74 18.09 -9.85
C GLU A 52 9.08 17.01 -9.01
N GLY A 53 8.93 15.83 -9.63
CA GLY A 53 8.19 14.72 -9.06
C GLY A 53 8.77 14.36 -7.69
N PRO A 54 8.02 13.60 -6.87
CA PRO A 54 8.58 13.06 -5.63
C PRO A 54 9.98 12.54 -5.94
N LEU A 55 10.98 12.94 -5.11
CA LEU A 55 12.37 12.53 -5.24
C LEU A 55 12.37 11.08 -5.70
N ALA A 56 13.00 10.79 -6.84
CA ALA A 56 12.85 9.51 -7.53
C ALA A 56 13.27 8.37 -6.58
N GLY A 57 12.30 7.82 -5.85
CA GLY A 57 12.46 6.66 -5.01
C GLY A 57 12.72 5.47 -5.93
N GLU A 58 13.50 4.51 -5.44
CA GLU A 58 13.66 3.27 -6.17
C GLU A 58 12.37 2.46 -6.07
N GLU A 59 11.65 2.32 -7.19
CA GLU A 59 10.50 1.43 -7.28
C GLU A 59 10.89 -0.01 -6.92
N VAL A 60 10.00 -0.74 -6.23
CA VAL A 60 10.24 -2.14 -5.89
C VAL A 60 10.12 -3.00 -7.15
N LYS A 61 11.26 -3.44 -7.68
CA LYS A 61 11.36 -4.29 -8.86
C LYS A 61 11.25 -5.77 -8.50
N PHE A 62 10.28 -6.44 -9.10
CA PHE A 62 10.11 -7.88 -9.01
C PHE A 62 10.85 -8.58 -10.16
N LEU A 63 11.62 -9.62 -9.82
CA LEU A 63 12.31 -10.50 -10.77
C LEU A 63 11.43 -11.65 -11.25
N THR A 64 10.35 -11.94 -10.52
CA THR A 64 9.31 -12.92 -10.81
C THR A 64 7.98 -12.21 -11.00
N PRO A 65 6.93 -12.87 -11.51
CA PRO A 65 5.58 -12.29 -11.48
C PRO A 65 5.20 -11.82 -10.08
N ASN A 66 4.55 -10.67 -9.99
CA ASN A 66 3.98 -10.12 -8.76
C ASN A 66 2.44 -10.15 -8.77
N VAL A 67 1.84 -10.70 -9.83
CA VAL A 67 0.40 -10.87 -9.95
C VAL A 67 0.10 -12.31 -10.36
N TYR A 68 -0.62 -13.03 -9.51
CA TYR A 68 -1.06 -14.40 -9.73
C TYR A 68 -2.58 -14.42 -9.73
N LYS A 69 -3.17 -14.78 -10.87
CA LYS A 69 -4.63 -14.81 -11.05
C LYS A 69 -5.12 -16.24 -11.23
N ASP A 70 -6.38 -16.45 -10.86
CA ASP A 70 -7.13 -17.67 -11.10
C ASP A 70 -6.41 -18.95 -10.64
N LEU A 71 -5.71 -18.85 -9.51
CA LEU A 71 -5.04 -20.01 -8.91
C LEU A 71 -6.08 -21.05 -8.51
N PRO A 72 -5.80 -22.35 -8.67
CA PRO A 72 -6.71 -23.39 -8.22
C PRO A 72 -6.92 -23.28 -6.70
N PRO A 73 -8.09 -23.73 -6.20
CA PRO A 73 -8.39 -23.69 -4.76
C PRO A 73 -7.36 -24.45 -3.92
N GLU A 74 -6.65 -25.43 -4.50
CA GLU A 74 -5.59 -26.21 -3.84
C GLU A 74 -4.20 -25.57 -3.90
N ALA A 75 -4.02 -24.40 -4.53
CA ALA A 75 -2.71 -23.73 -4.57
C ALA A 75 -2.25 -23.35 -3.15
N THR A 76 -1.09 -23.84 -2.73
CA THR A 76 -0.62 -23.70 -1.33
C THR A 76 0.58 -22.78 -1.15
N ARG A 77 1.36 -22.50 -2.20
CA ARG A 77 2.59 -21.70 -2.05
C ARG A 77 2.95 -20.94 -3.32
N ILE A 78 3.37 -19.69 -3.13
CA ILE A 78 3.89 -18.80 -4.17
C ILE A 78 5.21 -18.22 -3.68
N GLU A 79 6.19 -18.16 -4.57
CA GLU A 79 7.48 -17.52 -4.29
C GLU A 79 7.67 -16.36 -5.26
N MET A 80 8.02 -15.20 -4.72
CA MET A 80 8.38 -14.00 -5.46
C MET A 80 9.78 -13.53 -5.08
N LYS A 81 10.47 -12.87 -6.01
CA LYS A 81 11.82 -12.34 -5.81
C LYS A 81 11.87 -10.87 -6.16
N THR A 82 12.54 -10.07 -5.35
CA THR A 82 12.76 -8.64 -5.64
C THR A 82 14.25 -8.33 -5.77
N GLU A 83 14.58 -7.38 -6.63
CA GLU A 83 15.94 -6.84 -6.77
C GLU A 83 16.27 -5.89 -5.61
N ASN A 84 15.30 -5.05 -5.23
CA ASN A 84 15.46 -4.09 -4.15
C ASN A 84 15.40 -4.76 -2.78
N ARG A 85 16.18 -4.20 -1.84
CA ARG A 85 16.26 -4.65 -0.44
C ARG A 85 15.66 -3.64 0.55
N ASN A 86 15.59 -2.38 0.13
CA ASN A 86 15.18 -1.27 0.98
C ASN A 86 13.71 -0.94 0.71
N TRP A 87 12.84 -1.84 1.13
CA TRP A 87 11.40 -1.61 1.14
C TRP A 87 10.81 -2.20 2.41
N THR A 88 9.64 -1.70 2.79
CA THR A 88 8.85 -2.28 3.88
C THR A 88 7.45 -2.60 3.41
N PHE A 89 6.78 -3.51 4.12
CA PHE A 89 5.36 -3.73 3.94
C PHE A 89 4.59 -2.56 4.54
N GLN A 90 3.61 -2.05 3.80
CA GLN A 90 2.80 -0.91 4.24
C GLN A 90 1.37 -1.33 4.56
N TYR A 91 0.70 -1.95 3.58
CA TYR A 91 -0.68 -2.37 3.69
C TYR A 91 -0.88 -3.81 3.25
N VAL A 92 -1.79 -4.50 3.93
CA VAL A 92 -2.23 -5.85 3.57
C VAL A 92 -3.74 -5.85 3.51
N GLN A 93 -4.29 -6.17 2.35
CA GLN A 93 -5.72 -6.29 2.11
C GLN A 93 -6.07 -7.73 1.78
N TYR A 94 -7.07 -8.26 2.49
CA TYR A 94 -7.59 -9.60 2.27
C TYR A 94 -9.07 -9.63 2.65
N ASN A 95 -9.87 -10.33 1.84
CA ASN A 95 -11.33 -10.29 1.93
C ASN A 95 -11.83 -8.83 1.91
N ASP A 96 -12.62 -8.45 2.91
CA ASP A 96 -13.14 -7.10 3.17
C ASP A 96 -12.32 -6.35 4.23
N THR A 97 -11.11 -6.80 4.55
CA THR A 97 -10.24 -6.25 5.59
C THR A 97 -8.99 -5.59 4.98
N ILE A 98 -8.60 -4.44 5.50
CA ILE A 98 -7.32 -3.77 5.25
C ILE A 98 -6.58 -3.57 6.58
N VAL A 99 -5.29 -3.88 6.57
CA VAL A 99 -4.39 -3.68 7.71
C VAL A 99 -3.30 -2.68 7.33
N ASP A 100 -3.16 -1.64 8.15
CA ASP A 100 -2.02 -0.73 8.13
C ASP A 100 -0.94 -1.28 9.07
N LEU A 101 0.18 -1.74 8.51
CA LEU A 101 1.24 -2.38 9.29
C LEU A 101 2.04 -1.39 10.15
N SER A 102 2.06 -0.10 9.76
CA SER A 102 2.76 0.93 10.52
C SER A 102 2.06 1.28 11.82
N THR A 103 0.72 1.19 11.83
CA THR A 103 -0.11 1.52 12.99
C THR A 103 -0.75 0.31 13.66
N GLY A 104 -0.72 -0.85 13.02
CA GLY A 104 -1.43 -2.06 13.45
C GLY A 104 -2.95 -1.93 13.36
N ASN A 105 -3.47 -0.90 12.70
CA ASN A 105 -4.91 -0.69 12.58
C ASN A 105 -5.52 -1.63 11.53
N ILE A 106 -6.59 -2.32 11.94
CA ILE A 106 -7.36 -3.23 11.10
C ILE A 106 -8.75 -2.63 10.88
N ASN A 107 -9.10 -2.42 9.62
CA ASN A 107 -10.37 -1.81 9.21
C ASN A 107 -11.07 -2.65 8.15
N LYS A 108 -12.40 -2.56 8.10
CA LYS A 108 -13.21 -3.06 6.99
C LYS A 108 -13.26 -2.05 5.86
N ILE A 109 -13.32 -2.54 4.62
CA ILE A 109 -13.48 -1.71 3.41
C ILE A 109 -14.79 -0.92 3.47
N GLU A 110 -15.87 -1.54 3.94
CA GLU A 110 -17.20 -0.90 4.04
C GLU A 110 -17.40 -0.07 5.33
N HIS A 111 -16.31 0.34 5.96
CA HIS A 111 -16.23 1.16 7.19
C HIS A 111 -16.53 0.39 8.48
N GLY A 112 -15.52 0.32 9.35
CA GLY A 112 -15.63 -0.23 10.70
C GLY A 112 -14.28 -0.76 11.17
N LYS A 113 -13.87 -0.38 12.38
CA LYS A 113 -12.69 -1.00 13.02
C LYS A 113 -13.07 -2.43 13.42
N VAL A 114 -12.20 -3.38 13.10
CA VAL A 114 -12.41 -4.78 13.47
C VAL A 114 -11.18 -5.34 14.17
N THR A 115 -11.38 -6.46 14.88
CA THR A 115 -10.31 -7.26 15.44
C THR A 115 -10.18 -8.53 14.61
N ASP A 116 -9.00 -8.81 14.07
CA ASP A 116 -8.66 -10.10 13.49
C ASP A 116 -7.62 -10.79 14.38
N PRO A 117 -8.02 -11.74 15.25
CA PRO A 117 -7.10 -12.43 16.15
C PRO A 117 -6.12 -13.34 15.41
N SER A 118 -6.39 -13.70 14.14
CA SER A 118 -5.46 -14.47 13.32
C SER A 118 -4.38 -13.60 12.69
N PHE A 119 -4.53 -12.27 12.75
CA PHE A 119 -3.56 -11.35 12.18
C PHE A 119 -2.35 -11.16 13.09
N SER A 120 -1.16 -11.30 12.54
CA SER A 120 0.09 -10.95 13.23
C SER A 120 1.13 -10.41 12.25
N TYR A 121 1.95 -9.46 12.69
CA TYR A 121 3.06 -8.91 11.94
C TYR A 121 4.28 -8.82 12.86
N ASP A 122 5.39 -9.42 12.44
CA ASP A 122 6.65 -9.39 13.17
C ASP A 122 7.85 -9.33 12.22
N THR A 123 8.89 -8.63 12.64
CA THR A 123 10.17 -8.55 11.91
C THR A 123 11.29 -8.87 12.87
N LYS A 124 12.10 -9.87 12.51
CA LYS A 124 13.23 -10.37 13.30
C LYS A 124 14.47 -10.53 12.44
N THR A 125 15.63 -10.64 13.10
CA THR A 125 16.88 -10.99 12.42
C THR A 125 17.26 -12.42 12.80
N VAL A 126 17.44 -13.30 11.81
CA VAL A 126 17.83 -14.71 11.99
C VAL A 126 19.04 -14.99 11.10
N ASN A 127 20.14 -15.50 11.66
CA ASN A 127 21.35 -15.82 10.90
C ASN A 127 21.85 -14.67 9.99
N ASN A 128 21.83 -13.43 10.50
CA ASN A 128 22.15 -12.20 9.77
C ASN A 128 21.23 -11.86 8.58
N ARG A 129 20.08 -12.52 8.46
CA ARG A 129 19.03 -12.22 7.48
C ARG A 129 17.88 -11.51 8.18
N SER A 130 17.31 -10.50 7.51
CA SER A 130 16.07 -9.88 7.99
C SER A 130 14.91 -10.76 7.55
N VAL A 131 14.11 -11.23 8.50
CA VAL A 131 12.95 -12.07 8.26
C VAL A 131 11.71 -11.33 8.75
N THR A 132 10.76 -11.11 7.86
CA THR A 132 9.47 -10.52 8.18
C THR A 132 8.38 -11.55 7.97
N GLU A 133 7.53 -11.74 8.99
CA GLU A 133 6.38 -12.62 8.95
C GLU A 133 5.09 -11.81 9.06
N ILE A 134 4.16 -12.02 8.12
CA ILE A 134 2.78 -11.51 8.21
C ILE A 134 1.85 -12.71 8.13
N LYS A 135 0.98 -12.90 9.11
CA LYS A 135 -0.03 -13.97 9.11
C LYS A 135 -1.41 -13.34 9.09
N GLY A 136 -2.32 -13.98 8.38
CA GLY A 136 -3.73 -13.63 8.35
C GLY A 136 -4.60 -14.89 8.29
N SER A 137 -5.91 -14.70 8.14
CA SER A 137 -6.92 -15.77 8.23
C SER A 137 -6.70 -16.98 7.29
N PHE A 138 -6.10 -16.78 6.11
CA PHE A 138 -5.89 -17.86 5.12
C PHE A 138 -4.49 -17.88 4.52
N PHE A 139 -3.58 -17.01 4.98
CA PHE A 139 -2.27 -16.83 4.38
C PHE A 139 -1.16 -16.60 5.43
N SER A 140 0.08 -16.90 5.04
CA SER A 140 1.30 -16.51 5.73
C SER A 140 2.31 -15.99 4.71
N ILE A 141 2.79 -14.77 4.91
CA ILE A 141 3.84 -14.15 4.10
C ILE A 141 5.13 -14.20 4.91
N ILE A 142 6.18 -14.73 4.32
CA ILE A 142 7.54 -14.73 4.85
C ILE A 142 8.42 -14.00 3.85
N SER A 143 9.00 -12.88 4.24
CA SER A 143 10.01 -12.18 3.46
C SER A 143 11.36 -12.38 4.10
N GLU A 144 12.30 -12.90 3.33
CA GLU A 144 13.68 -13.12 3.74
C GLU A 144 14.60 -12.24 2.91
N SER A 145 15.15 -11.21 3.55
CA SER A 145 16.17 -10.34 2.94
C SER A 145 17.56 -10.88 3.27
N PRO A 146 18.43 -11.06 2.25
CA PRO A 146 19.77 -11.57 2.44
C PRO A 146 20.62 -10.63 3.31
N GLY A 147 21.61 -11.22 3.98
CA GLY A 147 22.44 -10.49 4.92
C GLY A 147 23.36 -9.45 4.25
N PRO A 148 24.04 -8.61 5.05
CA PRO A 148 24.90 -7.53 4.56
C PRO A 148 26.06 -8.00 3.67
N ARG A 149 26.46 -9.28 3.81
CA ARG A 149 27.56 -9.91 3.07
C ARG A 149 27.14 -10.47 1.71
N ASP A 150 25.86 -10.79 1.54
CA ASP A 150 25.36 -11.49 0.36
C ASP A 150 24.64 -10.50 -0.56
N LYS A 151 25.32 -9.42 -0.97
CA LYS A 151 24.75 -8.23 -1.66
C LYS A 151 24.08 -8.49 -3.02
N ASN A 152 24.31 -9.66 -3.62
CA ASN A 152 23.78 -10.01 -4.94
C ASN A 152 22.60 -10.99 -4.88
N GLU A 153 22.26 -11.52 -3.70
CA GLU A 153 21.08 -12.36 -3.55
C GLU A 153 19.79 -11.52 -3.60
N PRO A 154 18.71 -12.00 -4.23
CA PRO A 154 17.43 -11.29 -4.19
C PRO A 154 16.75 -11.47 -2.82
N THR A 155 15.88 -10.52 -2.46
CA THR A 155 14.93 -10.74 -1.36
C THR A 155 13.87 -11.72 -1.84
N VAL A 156 13.57 -12.74 -1.04
CA VAL A 156 12.57 -13.76 -1.37
C VAL A 156 11.33 -13.54 -0.53
N ILE A 157 10.17 -13.42 -1.18
CA ILE A 157 8.85 -13.34 -0.55
C ILE A 157 8.13 -14.66 -0.83
N THR A 158 7.96 -15.47 0.20
CA THR A 158 7.11 -16.66 0.16
C THR A 158 5.72 -16.30 0.67
N VAL A 159 4.69 -16.72 -0.04
CA VAL A 159 3.29 -16.65 0.41
C VAL A 159 2.73 -18.07 0.47
N ASP A 160 2.51 -18.56 1.68
CA ASP A 160 1.78 -19.80 1.92
C ASP A 160 0.28 -19.49 2.02
N LEU A 161 -0.53 -20.32 1.37
CA LEU A 161 -1.98 -20.19 1.27
C LEU A 161 -2.65 -21.46 1.79
N THR A 162 -3.77 -21.30 2.47
CA THR A 162 -4.66 -22.42 2.79
C THR A 162 -5.57 -22.73 1.59
N GLU A 163 -6.03 -23.98 1.48
CA GLU A 163 -7.01 -24.39 0.47
C GLU A 163 -8.27 -23.48 0.54
N ASN A 164 -8.73 -22.98 -0.62
CA ASN A 164 -9.98 -22.23 -0.67
C ASN A 164 -11.19 -23.17 -0.66
N ARG A 165 -11.73 -23.41 0.53
CA ARG A 165 -12.97 -24.18 0.73
C ARG A 165 -14.24 -23.35 0.65
N SER A 166 -14.13 -22.06 0.36
CA SER A 166 -15.28 -21.17 0.24
C SER A 166 -15.85 -21.16 -1.17
N LYS A 167 -17.08 -20.66 -1.30
CA LYS A 167 -17.74 -20.44 -2.60
C LYS A 167 -17.29 -19.16 -3.30
N GLU A 168 -16.44 -18.37 -2.63
CA GLU A 168 -16.01 -17.06 -3.11
C GLU A 168 -14.50 -17.08 -3.46
N LYS A 169 -14.11 -16.22 -4.40
CA LYS A 169 -12.71 -16.00 -4.74
C LYS A 169 -12.03 -15.29 -3.55
N ARG A 170 -10.86 -15.79 -3.14
CA ARG A 170 -10.01 -15.10 -2.16
C ARG A 170 -9.02 -14.21 -2.89
N VAL A 171 -8.89 -12.98 -2.41
CA VAL A 171 -7.93 -12.01 -2.95
C VAL A 171 -7.04 -11.54 -1.81
N LEU A 172 -5.74 -11.55 -2.06
CA LEU A 172 -4.71 -10.97 -1.22
C LEU A 172 -3.99 -9.90 -2.04
N LEU A 173 -3.95 -8.67 -1.54
CA LEU A 173 -3.22 -7.55 -2.11
C LEU A 173 -2.29 -6.98 -1.04
N VAL A 174 -1.02 -6.82 -1.38
CA VAL A 174 0.00 -6.35 -0.44
C VAL A 174 0.78 -5.22 -1.07
N GLN A 175 0.84 -4.09 -0.35
CA GLN A 175 1.59 -2.91 -0.76
C GLN A 175 2.96 -2.88 -0.08
N LEU A 176 3.98 -2.62 -0.89
CA LEU A 176 5.37 -2.42 -0.51
C LEU A 176 5.73 -0.95 -0.76
N ILE A 177 6.55 -0.35 0.11
CA ILE A 177 7.00 1.04 -0.05
C ILE A 177 8.52 1.15 0.10
N SER A 178 9.14 1.89 -0.82
CA SER A 178 10.57 2.21 -0.87
C SER A 178 10.72 3.73 -1.01
N LEU A 179 11.19 4.38 0.06
CA LEU A 179 11.33 5.83 0.22
C LEU A 179 10.04 6.60 -0.11
N ASP A 180 9.80 6.89 -1.41
CA ASP A 180 8.66 7.66 -1.93
C ASP A 180 7.92 6.95 -3.09
N THR A 181 8.32 5.72 -3.42
CA THR A 181 7.73 4.91 -4.50
C THR A 181 7.19 3.58 -3.97
N GLY A 182 6.07 3.13 -4.54
CA GLY A 182 5.39 1.90 -4.11
C GLY A 182 5.58 0.76 -5.09
N GLY A 183 5.47 -0.46 -4.58
CA GLY A 183 5.19 -1.66 -5.36
C GLY A 183 4.02 -2.42 -4.75
N TYR A 184 3.48 -3.40 -5.47
CA TYR A 184 2.49 -4.30 -4.89
C TYR A 184 2.61 -5.69 -5.48
N PHE A 185 2.08 -6.67 -4.76
CA PHE A 185 1.76 -7.96 -5.33
C PHE A 185 0.32 -8.36 -5.03
N ARG A 186 -0.27 -9.15 -5.92
CA ARG A 186 -1.67 -9.57 -5.87
C ARG A 186 -1.78 -11.06 -6.15
N ILE A 187 -2.57 -11.74 -5.32
CA ILE A 187 -2.83 -13.17 -5.42
C ILE A 187 -4.35 -13.36 -5.42
N GLU A 188 -4.86 -14.11 -6.39
CA GLU A 188 -6.26 -14.52 -6.47
C GLU A 188 -6.38 -16.03 -6.51
N GLN A 189 -7.11 -16.59 -5.56
CA GLN A 189 -7.37 -18.02 -5.42
C GLN A 189 -8.85 -18.30 -5.67
N ASN A 190 -9.13 -19.15 -6.65
CA ASN A 190 -10.48 -19.50 -7.04
C ASN A 190 -11.22 -20.29 -5.95
N PRO A 191 -12.57 -20.22 -5.94
CA PRO A 191 -13.38 -21.07 -5.08
C PRO A 191 -13.31 -22.53 -5.51
N LYS A 192 -13.72 -23.41 -4.61
CA LYS A 192 -13.92 -24.84 -4.88
C LYS A 192 -15.33 -25.13 -5.40
#